data_AF-A0A2E7IUI2-F1
#
_entry.id   AF-A0A2E7IUI2-F1
#
_cell.length_a   1.000
_cell.length_b   1.000
_cell.length_c   1.000
_cell.angle_alpha   90.00
_cell.angle_beta   90.00
_cell.angle_gamma   90.00
#
_symmetry.space_group_name_H-M   'P 1'
#
loop_
_entity.id
_entity.type
_entity.pdbx_description
1 polymer ?
#
loop_
_entity_poly.entity_id
_entity_poly.type
_entity_poly.pdbx_seq_one_letter_code
_entity_poly.pdbx_strand_id
1 'polypeptide(L)'
;MWIIQVPSRFKAADFLKRSCVIAGFIAVLSACQSDPPSPEHGALSRNTPITAPQTMGGALTAPGPIRLTPQLSPAERLEHSLGASFFHKPWVSAPSTTTDRDGLGPLFNAHSCESCHRKLGRGSVPTRSTRESSGLLFRLYGNGAMGSQLQTRSLPGMDAEAQIDIRRENVALVREFSDGLRIELFAPRYTVSEGQSDASLSPRLAPPLIGVGLLNAIADDDLRAYADPDDRNGDGISGRYLLIQQRPGRFGWKGEQADLRTQVAKAFHEDIGISSSVFPLDNPPHCEMPSCVTIDNKRTDISNAGLDAVSGYLSLLTVPQARLSESAEDVQRGWNLFTRAGCSACHRVNLTTTTHQRALLSEQIIHPFSDLLLHDMGQHLADSADDPLAREWRTAPLWGLGSNGGPYLHDGRANTLLEAVLWHGGEAEAAVQQVLTFNSGERAALLEFLAAL
;
A
#
# COMPACT_ATOMS: atom_id res chain seq x y z
N MET A 1 -44.66 16.35 -30.22
CA MET A 1 -45.13 17.04 -31.44
C MET A 1 -43.97 17.90 -31.90
N TRP A 2 -43.03 17.39 -32.70
CA TRP A 2 -43.15 17.21 -34.14
C TRP A 2 -42.79 15.78 -34.61
N ILE A 3 -43.46 15.41 -35.70
CA ILE A 3 -43.46 14.16 -36.46
C ILE A 3 -42.62 14.48 -37.74
N ILE A 4 -41.82 13.60 -38.37
CA ILE A 4 -42.20 12.79 -39.54
C ILE A 4 -40.93 12.15 -40.20
N GLN A 5 -41.00 10.82 -40.29
CA GLN A 5 -40.69 9.88 -41.39
C GLN A 5 -39.26 9.55 -41.90
N VAL A 6 -39.00 8.24 -41.74
CA VAL A 6 -38.23 7.29 -42.57
C VAL A 6 -38.93 7.04 -43.93
N PRO A 7 -38.21 6.62 -45.00
CA PRO A 7 -38.27 5.19 -45.42
C PRO A 7 -36.87 4.64 -45.80
N SER A 8 -36.47 3.41 -45.41
CA SER A 8 -36.81 2.09 -46.02
C SER A 8 -36.30 2.00 -47.49
N ARG A 9 -35.54 1.01 -47.99
CA ARG A 9 -35.52 -0.45 -47.78
C ARG A 9 -34.55 -1.10 -48.80
N PHE A 10 -34.23 -2.39 -48.56
CA PHE A 10 -33.88 -3.48 -49.53
C PHE A 10 -32.43 -3.57 -50.03
N LYS A 11 -31.79 -4.74 -50.25
CA LYS A 11 -32.17 -6.18 -50.18
C LYS A 11 -30.89 -7.02 -50.26
N ALA A 12 -30.85 -8.18 -49.61
CA ALA A 12 -29.95 -9.29 -49.91
C ALA A 12 -30.59 -10.23 -50.95
N ALA A 13 -29.80 -10.83 -51.86
CA ALA A 13 -30.00 -12.18 -52.43
C ALA A 13 -28.95 -12.55 -53.50
N ASP A 14 -28.32 -13.71 -53.29
CA ASP A 14 -28.17 -14.86 -54.19
C ASP A 14 -27.18 -14.98 -55.39
N PHE A 15 -26.52 -16.17 -55.35
CA PHE A 15 -26.33 -17.19 -56.39
C PHE A 15 -25.16 -17.16 -57.42
N LEU A 16 -24.23 -18.10 -57.18
CA LEU A 16 -23.79 -19.24 -58.03
C LEU A 16 -23.04 -19.07 -59.38
N LYS A 17 -21.87 -19.75 -59.41
CA LYS A 17 -21.23 -20.55 -60.49
C LYS A 17 -20.68 -19.84 -61.74
N ARG A 18 -19.37 -20.04 -62.01
CA ARG A 18 -18.86 -20.81 -63.17
C ARG A 18 -17.33 -21.03 -63.11
N SER A 19 -16.94 -22.24 -63.53
CA SER A 19 -15.60 -22.84 -63.53
C SER A 19 -14.87 -22.67 -64.88
N CYS A 20 -13.53 -22.70 -64.87
CA CYS A 20 -12.61 -23.25 -65.89
C CYS A 20 -11.20 -23.31 -65.25
N VAL A 21 -10.72 -24.45 -64.76
CA VAL A 21 -9.90 -25.47 -65.45
C VAL A 21 -8.60 -24.90 -66.06
N ILE A 22 -7.46 -25.12 -65.40
CA ILE A 22 -6.28 -25.79 -65.97
C ILE A 22 -5.58 -26.59 -64.85
N ALA A 23 -5.33 -27.86 -65.14
CA ALA A 23 -4.63 -28.83 -64.30
C ALA A 23 -3.10 -28.67 -64.40
N GLY A 24 -2.40 -28.86 -63.29
CA GLY A 24 -0.95 -29.01 -63.22
C GLY A 24 -0.60 -29.82 -61.96
N PHE A 25 -0.16 -31.05 -62.17
CA PHE A 25 0.03 -32.12 -61.19
C PHE A 25 1.34 -31.95 -60.37
N ILE A 26 1.28 -32.39 -59.10
CA ILE A 26 2.36 -32.97 -58.25
C ILE A 26 3.36 -32.01 -57.57
N ALA A 27 3.26 -31.87 -56.25
CA ALA A 27 4.12 -32.58 -55.28
C ALA A 27 3.76 -32.19 -53.84
N VAL A 28 3.46 -33.20 -53.01
CA VAL A 28 3.26 -33.07 -51.56
C VAL A 28 4.62 -32.82 -50.91
N LEU A 29 4.81 -31.65 -50.30
CA LEU A 29 5.76 -31.43 -49.22
C LEU A 29 5.04 -30.66 -48.12
N SER A 30 4.59 -31.41 -47.12
CA SER A 30 4.16 -30.90 -45.83
C SER A 30 5.36 -30.27 -45.13
N ALA A 31 5.57 -28.97 -45.30
CA ALA A 31 6.49 -28.20 -44.48
C ALA A 31 5.71 -27.63 -43.30
N CYS A 32 5.92 -28.24 -42.13
CA CYS A 32 5.57 -27.65 -40.85
C CYS A 32 6.27 -26.28 -40.75
N GLN A 33 5.50 -25.20 -40.76
CA GLN A 33 5.97 -23.94 -40.22
C GLN A 33 6.08 -24.13 -38.71
N SER A 34 7.30 -24.23 -38.21
CA SER A 34 7.59 -24.10 -36.80
C SER A 34 7.34 -22.65 -36.41
N ASP A 35 6.24 -22.41 -35.71
CA ASP A 35 6.09 -21.17 -34.94
C ASP A 35 7.28 -21.02 -33.99
N PRO A 36 7.85 -19.81 -33.82
CA PRO A 36 8.86 -19.58 -32.81
C PRO A 36 8.26 -19.90 -31.43
N PRO A 37 9.02 -20.52 -30.50
CA PRO A 37 8.48 -20.84 -29.19
C PRO A 37 8.03 -19.56 -28.50
N SER A 38 6.75 -19.53 -28.13
CA SER A 38 6.22 -18.58 -27.16
C SER A 38 7.14 -18.56 -25.94
N PRO A 39 7.42 -17.41 -25.31
CA PRO A 39 8.12 -17.40 -24.04
C PRO A 39 7.27 -18.20 -23.06
N GLU A 40 7.79 -19.32 -22.58
CA GLU A 40 7.24 -19.99 -21.41
C GLU A 40 7.37 -19.00 -20.24
N HIS A 41 6.31 -18.22 -20.01
CA HIS A 41 6.04 -17.71 -18.68
C HIS A 41 5.89 -18.94 -17.81
N GLY A 42 6.95 -19.29 -17.08
CA GLY A 42 6.98 -20.40 -16.16
C GLY A 42 5.77 -20.28 -15.23
N ALA A 43 4.75 -21.10 -15.49
CA ALA A 43 3.66 -21.29 -14.57
C ALA A 43 4.31 -21.85 -13.30
N LEU A 44 4.53 -20.98 -12.31
CA LEU A 44 4.89 -21.41 -10.97
C LEU A 44 3.84 -22.43 -10.53
N SER A 45 4.26 -23.69 -10.50
CA SER A 45 3.44 -24.81 -10.08
C SER A 45 2.82 -24.48 -8.73
N ARG A 46 1.49 -24.47 -8.68
CA ARG A 46 0.66 -24.24 -7.47
C ARG A 46 0.93 -25.23 -6.33
N ASN A 47 1.80 -26.22 -6.53
CA ASN A 47 2.11 -27.30 -5.60
C ASN A 47 3.59 -27.37 -5.18
N THR A 48 4.36 -26.29 -5.30
CA THR A 48 5.70 -26.27 -4.66
C THR A 48 5.48 -26.23 -3.15
N PRO A 49 5.97 -27.21 -2.35
CA PRO A 49 5.88 -27.13 -0.90
C PRO A 49 6.49 -25.81 -0.46
N ILE A 50 5.69 -24.93 0.15
CA ILE A 50 6.18 -23.66 0.66
C ILE A 50 6.94 -24.00 1.94
N THR A 51 8.22 -24.35 1.80
CA THR A 51 9.17 -24.39 2.91
C THR A 51 9.39 -22.98 3.43
N ALA A 52 9.55 -22.83 4.75
CA ALA A 52 9.96 -21.56 5.32
C ALA A 52 11.23 -21.09 4.55
N PRO A 53 11.27 -19.85 4.03
CA PRO A 53 12.42 -19.39 3.28
C PRO A 53 13.68 -19.54 4.16
N GLN A 54 14.67 -20.32 3.74
CA GLN A 54 15.91 -20.48 4.50
C GLN A 54 16.71 -19.16 4.54
N THR A 55 16.45 -18.29 3.57
CA THR A 55 16.90 -16.91 3.51
C THR A 55 15.74 -16.03 3.05
N MET A 56 15.35 -15.06 3.86
CA MET A 56 14.46 -13.99 3.43
C MET A 56 15.32 -12.86 2.88
N GLY A 57 15.68 -12.89 1.60
CA GLY A 57 16.37 -11.75 1.06
C GLY A 57 16.75 -11.79 -0.41
N GLY A 58 16.81 -10.59 -0.97
CA GLY A 58 17.40 -10.27 -2.26
C GLY A 58 18.59 -9.31 -2.09
N ALA A 59 19.02 -8.66 -3.17
CA ALA A 59 20.13 -7.70 -3.18
C ALA A 59 19.93 -6.49 -2.24
N LEU A 60 18.69 -6.22 -1.81
CA LEU A 60 18.33 -5.16 -0.86
C LEU A 60 17.98 -5.69 0.56
N THR A 61 18.60 -6.78 0.99
CA THR A 61 18.49 -7.26 2.38
C THR A 61 19.74 -6.93 3.18
N ALA A 62 19.58 -6.43 4.40
CA ALA A 62 20.71 -6.03 5.25
C ALA A 62 20.57 -6.51 6.71
N PRO A 63 21.69 -6.88 7.37
CA PRO A 63 21.68 -7.17 8.80
C PRO A 63 21.62 -5.87 9.62
N GLY A 64 20.74 -5.83 10.63
CA GLY A 64 20.59 -4.71 11.56
C GLY A 64 19.64 -3.60 11.07
N PRO A 65 19.74 -2.36 11.60
CA PRO A 65 18.82 -1.28 11.27
C PRO A 65 18.89 -0.94 9.78
N ILE A 66 17.88 -0.26 9.23
CA ILE A 66 17.78 0.05 7.79
C ILE A 66 19.08 0.71 7.31
N ARG A 67 19.86 -0.03 6.53
CA ARG A 67 21.15 0.42 5.98
C ARG A 67 21.02 0.71 4.50
N LEU A 68 21.83 1.63 4.03
CA LEU A 68 22.09 1.78 2.62
C LEU A 68 22.89 0.58 2.12
N THR A 69 22.54 0.05 0.97
CA THR A 69 23.39 -0.94 0.31
C THR A 69 24.72 -0.30 -0.12
N PRO A 70 25.88 -0.90 0.18
CA PRO A 70 27.19 -0.31 -0.09
C PRO A 70 27.59 -0.25 -1.57
N GLN A 71 26.73 -0.71 -2.50
CA GLN A 71 27.05 -0.88 -3.92
C GLN A 71 26.59 0.26 -4.84
N LEU A 72 26.18 1.41 -4.29
CA LEU A 72 25.78 2.56 -5.13
C LEU A 72 26.97 3.17 -5.86
N SER A 73 26.81 3.51 -7.13
CA SER A 73 27.77 4.32 -7.89
C SER A 73 27.92 5.74 -7.30
N PRO A 74 28.97 6.50 -7.65
CA PRO A 74 29.12 7.88 -7.17
C PRO A 74 27.92 8.78 -7.48
N ALA A 75 27.29 8.63 -8.65
CA ALA A 75 26.11 9.40 -9.04
C ALA A 75 24.89 9.00 -8.20
N GLU A 76 24.65 7.70 -8.03
CA GLU A 76 23.54 7.20 -7.19
C GLU A 76 23.70 7.63 -5.73
N ARG A 77 24.93 7.69 -5.19
CA ARG A 77 25.17 8.21 -3.83
C ARG A 77 24.81 9.68 -3.69
N LEU A 78 25.07 10.49 -4.72
CA LEU A 78 24.70 11.90 -4.72
C LEU A 78 23.17 12.08 -4.76
N GLU A 79 22.50 11.39 -5.69
CA GLU A 79 21.03 11.38 -5.79
C GLU A 79 20.40 10.91 -4.47
N HIS A 80 20.94 9.85 -3.90
CA HIS A 80 20.49 9.29 -2.64
C HIS A 80 20.66 10.28 -1.48
N SER A 81 21.79 10.97 -1.40
CA SER A 81 22.04 12.01 -0.39
C SER A 81 21.06 13.18 -0.53
N LEU A 82 20.77 13.59 -1.77
CA LEU A 82 19.79 14.63 -2.05
C LEU A 82 18.37 14.20 -1.60
N GLY A 83 17.95 12.99 -1.96
CA GLY A 83 16.65 12.44 -1.54
C GLY A 83 16.54 12.28 -0.03
N ALA A 84 17.60 11.79 0.63
CA ALA A 84 17.69 11.72 2.08
C ALA A 84 17.54 13.11 2.71
N SER A 85 18.21 14.13 2.15
CA SER A 85 18.05 15.51 2.61
C SER A 85 16.59 15.97 2.51
N PHE A 86 15.90 15.70 1.40
CA PHE A 86 14.46 15.96 1.24
C PHE A 86 13.57 15.20 2.22
N PHE A 87 13.90 13.96 2.53
CA PHE A 87 13.14 13.13 3.46
C PHE A 87 13.21 13.63 4.92
N HIS A 88 14.42 13.90 5.42
CA HIS A 88 14.66 14.16 6.84
C HIS A 88 14.43 15.62 7.24
N LYS A 89 14.83 16.56 6.39
CA LYS A 89 14.82 17.98 6.78
C LYS A 89 13.41 18.57 6.73
N PRO A 90 13.09 19.51 7.63
CA PRO A 90 11.83 20.24 7.56
C PRO A 90 11.73 21.13 6.33
N TRP A 91 10.51 21.30 5.83
CA TRP A 91 10.08 22.38 4.94
C TRP A 91 9.72 23.61 5.78
N VAL A 92 9.88 24.79 5.19
CA VAL A 92 9.58 26.07 5.83
C VAL A 92 8.63 26.89 4.98
N SER A 93 7.96 27.88 5.57
CA SER A 93 7.05 28.78 4.85
C SER A 93 7.81 29.67 3.86
N ALA A 94 7.19 29.93 2.72
CA ALA A 94 7.69 30.89 1.74
C ALA A 94 7.39 32.33 2.19
N PRO A 95 8.21 33.31 1.77
CA PRO A 95 9.54 33.13 1.19
C PRO A 95 10.60 32.82 2.26
N SER A 96 11.66 32.09 1.90
CA SER A 96 12.81 31.87 2.79
C SER A 96 14.14 31.91 2.03
N THR A 97 15.26 32.02 2.76
CA THR A 97 16.60 31.90 2.18
C THR A 97 16.91 30.47 1.71
N THR A 98 16.14 29.48 2.17
CA THR A 98 16.24 28.07 1.73
C THR A 98 15.24 27.82 0.59
N THR A 99 15.45 28.44 -0.56
CA THR A 99 14.49 28.49 -1.67
C THR A 99 14.15 27.15 -2.32
N ASP A 100 14.93 26.10 -2.07
CA ASP A 100 14.63 24.73 -2.53
C ASP A 100 13.66 23.99 -1.59
N ARG A 101 13.29 24.58 -0.45
CA ARG A 101 12.43 23.96 0.59
C ARG A 101 11.49 24.94 1.29
N ASP A 102 11.21 26.07 0.65
CA ASP A 102 10.41 27.14 1.24
C ASP A 102 8.94 27.07 0.84
N GLY A 103 8.45 25.93 0.35
CA GLY A 103 7.05 25.78 -0.10
C GLY A 103 6.08 25.18 0.91
N LEU A 104 6.36 25.21 2.22
CA LEU A 104 5.47 24.59 3.23
C LEU A 104 4.05 25.16 3.09
N GLY A 105 3.07 24.27 2.90
CA GLY A 105 1.68 24.65 2.70
C GLY A 105 1.07 25.37 3.90
N PRO A 106 -0.01 26.13 3.70
CA PRO A 106 -0.69 26.88 4.76
C PRO A 106 -1.31 25.98 5.83
N LEU A 107 -1.75 24.79 5.41
CA LEU A 107 -2.34 23.73 6.21
C LEU A 107 -1.57 22.43 5.93
N PHE A 108 -1.24 21.69 6.99
CA PHE A 108 -0.43 20.46 6.89
C PHE A 108 -0.62 19.56 8.13
N ASN A 109 -0.22 18.30 8.04
CA ASN A 109 -0.11 17.40 9.21
C ASN A 109 1.32 17.33 9.74
N ALA A 110 2.31 17.40 8.84
CA ALA A 110 3.72 17.34 9.13
C ALA A 110 4.52 18.29 8.22
N HIS A 111 5.75 18.60 8.60
CA HIS A 111 6.63 19.49 7.85
C HIS A 111 7.88 18.74 7.32
N SER A 112 7.96 17.42 7.52
CA SER A 112 8.95 16.53 6.90
C SER A 112 8.40 15.11 6.82
N CYS A 113 8.91 14.30 5.89
CA CYS A 113 8.52 12.90 5.77
C CYS A 113 8.90 12.09 7.04
N GLU A 114 10.07 12.38 7.62
CA GLU A 114 10.54 11.75 8.85
C GLU A 114 9.62 11.98 10.07
N SER A 115 8.88 13.09 10.11
CA SER A 115 7.95 13.37 11.22
C SER A 115 6.88 12.28 11.36
N CYS A 116 6.42 11.74 10.23
CA CYS A 116 5.43 10.65 10.17
C CYS A 116 6.09 9.27 10.08
N HIS A 117 7.20 9.17 9.34
CA HIS A 117 7.94 7.93 9.09
C HIS A 117 9.27 7.91 9.88
N ARG A 118 9.16 7.95 11.21
CA ARG A 118 10.32 8.06 12.11
C ARG A 118 11.28 6.91 11.89
N LYS A 119 12.57 7.21 11.64
CA LYS A 119 13.59 6.20 11.29
C LYS A 119 13.15 5.29 10.13
N LEU A 120 12.37 5.80 9.18
CA LEU A 120 11.77 5.07 8.04
C LEU A 120 10.77 3.97 8.47
N GLY A 121 10.43 3.93 9.74
CA GLY A 121 9.49 2.99 10.33
C GLY A 121 8.08 3.52 10.34
N ARG A 122 7.25 2.85 11.15
CA ARG A 122 5.84 3.16 11.32
C ARG A 122 5.66 4.46 12.12
N GLY A 123 4.55 5.15 11.88
CA GLY A 123 4.08 6.22 12.74
C GLY A 123 3.64 5.70 14.12
N SER A 124 3.40 6.64 15.04
CA SER A 124 2.83 6.35 16.36
C SER A 124 1.44 6.95 16.52
N VAL A 125 0.58 6.24 17.27
CA VAL A 125 -0.72 6.73 17.71
C VAL A 125 -0.53 7.61 18.95
N PRO A 126 -0.99 8.87 18.96
CA PRO A 126 -0.93 9.70 20.15
C PRO A 126 -1.78 9.13 21.28
N THR A 127 -1.32 9.26 22.53
CA THR A 127 -2.04 8.76 23.73
C THR A 127 -2.94 9.82 24.36
N ARG A 128 -2.92 11.04 23.85
CA ARG A 128 -3.68 12.21 24.31
C ARG A 128 -4.09 13.05 23.10
N SER A 129 -5.10 13.90 23.27
CA SER A 129 -5.49 14.89 22.27
C SER A 129 -4.28 15.73 21.85
N THR A 130 -4.13 15.92 20.54
CA THR A 130 -2.98 16.63 19.97
C THR A 130 -3.30 17.20 18.60
N ARG A 131 -2.59 18.27 18.23
CA ARG A 131 -2.51 18.79 16.86
C ARG A 131 -1.31 18.22 16.10
N GLU A 132 -0.36 17.63 16.81
CA GLU A 132 0.83 17.01 16.24
C GLU A 132 0.51 15.61 15.71
N SER A 133 0.72 15.40 14.41
CA SER A 133 0.75 14.04 13.86
C SER A 133 2.15 13.48 14.00
N SER A 134 2.26 12.35 14.71
CA SER A 134 3.43 11.47 14.67
C SER A 134 3.25 10.34 13.65
N GLY A 135 2.52 10.61 12.58
CA GLY A 135 2.19 9.64 11.52
C GLY A 135 0.79 9.07 11.58
N LEU A 136 -0.09 9.49 12.49
CA LEU A 136 -1.52 9.21 12.39
C LEU A 136 -2.23 10.40 11.73
N LEU A 137 -2.90 10.16 10.60
CA LEU A 137 -3.69 11.16 9.86
C LEU A 137 -5.13 10.67 9.68
N PHE A 138 -6.03 11.55 9.25
CA PHE A 138 -7.45 11.24 9.13
C PHE A 138 -7.97 11.58 7.75
N ARG A 139 -8.44 10.57 7.00
CA ARG A 139 -9.24 10.79 5.80
C ARG A 139 -10.62 11.28 6.17
N LEU A 140 -11.18 12.13 5.32
CA LEU A 140 -12.49 12.73 5.50
C LEU A 140 -13.46 12.17 4.46
N TYR A 141 -14.64 11.78 4.91
CA TYR A 141 -15.77 11.42 4.06
C TYR A 141 -16.99 12.25 4.44
N GLY A 142 -17.76 12.68 3.43
CA GLY A 142 -19.01 13.42 3.64
C GLY A 142 -18.88 14.94 3.84
N ASN A 143 -17.69 15.54 3.70
CA ASN A 143 -17.51 17.00 3.79
C ASN A 143 -16.53 17.53 2.72
N GLY A 144 -17.07 18.09 1.63
CA GLY A 144 -16.26 18.57 0.51
C GLY A 144 -15.42 19.82 0.79
N ALA A 145 -15.74 20.59 1.83
CA ALA A 145 -15.09 21.89 2.10
C ALA A 145 -13.67 21.76 2.70
N MET A 146 -13.34 20.61 3.31
CA MET A 146 -12.02 20.33 3.93
C MET A 146 -11.17 19.39 3.09
N GLY A 147 -11.61 19.05 1.88
CA GLY A 147 -10.92 18.09 1.04
C GLY A 147 -10.99 16.65 1.57
N SER A 148 -10.00 15.83 1.20
CA SER A 148 -10.00 14.38 1.47
C SER A 148 -9.31 13.98 2.78
N GLN A 149 -8.64 14.92 3.46
CA GLN A 149 -7.79 14.66 4.63
C GLN A 149 -7.78 15.85 5.58
N LEU A 150 -7.92 15.58 6.88
CA LEU A 150 -7.91 16.61 7.89
C LEU A 150 -6.50 17.16 8.16
N GLN A 151 -6.35 18.48 8.05
CA GLN A 151 -5.11 19.21 8.33
C GLN A 151 -5.09 19.76 9.76
N THR A 152 -4.33 19.11 10.64
CA THR A 152 -4.31 19.42 12.07
C THR A 152 -3.34 20.54 12.46
N ARG A 153 -2.57 21.08 11.50
CA ARG A 153 -1.63 22.18 11.70
C ARG A 153 -1.76 23.22 10.60
N SER A 154 -1.26 24.40 10.91
CA SER A 154 -1.26 25.57 10.05
C SER A 154 0.02 26.40 10.22
N LEU A 155 0.25 27.32 9.29
CA LEU A 155 1.29 28.34 9.43
C LEU A 155 0.95 29.36 10.54
N PRO A 156 1.95 30.05 11.12
CA PRO A 156 1.71 31.08 12.12
C PRO A 156 0.74 32.16 11.62
N GLY A 157 -0.27 32.47 12.44
CA GLY A 157 -1.31 33.45 12.08
C GLY A 157 -2.51 32.87 11.32
N MET A 158 -2.55 31.55 11.10
CA MET A 158 -3.67 30.83 10.49
C MET A 158 -4.24 29.80 11.45
N ASP A 159 -5.55 29.53 11.36
CA ASP A 159 -6.18 28.44 12.09
C ASP A 159 -5.98 27.11 11.34
N ALA A 160 -5.73 26.04 12.08
CA ALA A 160 -5.78 24.68 11.55
C ALA A 160 -7.24 24.26 11.34
N GLU A 161 -7.49 23.24 10.51
CA GLU A 161 -8.87 22.79 10.24
C GLU A 161 -9.53 22.22 11.51
N ALA A 162 -8.77 21.46 12.30
CA ALA A 162 -9.24 20.93 13.57
C ALA A 162 -8.13 20.41 14.51
N GLN A 163 -8.52 20.21 15.77
CA GLN A 163 -7.78 19.37 16.72
C GLN A 163 -8.44 18.00 16.89
N ILE A 164 -7.62 16.96 16.95
CA ILE A 164 -8.08 15.59 17.21
C ILE A 164 -8.07 15.29 18.70
N ASP A 165 -9.23 14.87 19.19
CA ASP A 165 -9.43 14.24 20.48
C ASP A 165 -9.48 12.73 20.34
N ILE A 166 -8.67 12.05 21.15
CA ILE A 166 -8.58 10.58 21.17
C ILE A 166 -9.10 10.10 22.51
N ARG A 167 -10.09 9.22 22.47
CA ARG A 167 -10.60 8.54 23.66
C ARG A 167 -10.55 7.04 23.44
N ARG A 168 -10.05 6.31 24.43
CA ARG A 168 -10.20 4.86 24.45
C ARG A 168 -11.67 4.54 24.74
N GLU A 169 -12.30 3.73 23.90
CA GLU A 169 -13.66 3.24 24.16
C GLU A 169 -13.66 1.94 24.97
N ASN A 170 -14.88 1.46 25.23
CA ASN A 170 -15.16 0.14 25.78
C ASN A 170 -14.67 -0.97 24.83
N VAL A 171 -14.75 -2.21 25.31
CA VAL A 171 -14.43 -3.42 24.54
C VAL A 171 -15.28 -3.45 23.26
N ALA A 172 -14.61 -3.38 22.11
CA ALA A 172 -15.22 -3.38 20.79
C ALA A 172 -15.50 -4.80 20.29
N LEU A 173 -14.65 -5.75 20.71
CA LEU A 173 -14.73 -7.14 20.28
C LEU A 173 -14.11 -8.05 21.33
N VAL A 174 -14.72 -9.20 21.56
CA VAL A 174 -14.21 -10.25 22.44
C VAL A 174 -13.92 -11.49 21.59
N ARG A 175 -12.74 -12.09 21.79
CA ARG A 175 -12.33 -13.34 21.17
C ARG A 175 -12.00 -14.36 22.25
N GLU A 176 -12.49 -15.58 22.09
CA GLU A 176 -12.29 -16.68 23.04
C GLU A 176 -11.62 -17.85 22.34
N PHE A 177 -10.51 -18.31 22.91
CA PHE A 177 -9.78 -19.48 22.45
C PHE A 177 -10.41 -20.76 23.01
N SER A 178 -10.20 -21.88 22.32
CA SER A 178 -10.72 -23.19 22.74
C SER A 178 -10.16 -23.69 24.09
N ASP A 179 -9.06 -23.11 24.57
CA ASP A 179 -8.49 -23.37 25.90
C ASP A 179 -9.05 -22.44 26.99
N GLY A 180 -10.05 -21.62 26.68
CA GLY A 180 -10.73 -20.70 27.60
C GLY A 180 -10.05 -19.35 27.77
N LEU A 181 -8.92 -19.08 27.09
CA LEU A 181 -8.32 -17.75 27.09
C LEU A 181 -9.25 -16.75 26.39
N ARG A 182 -9.62 -15.68 27.08
CA ARG A 182 -10.43 -14.59 26.54
C ARG A 182 -9.59 -13.34 26.33
N ILE A 183 -9.66 -12.77 25.13
CA ILE A 183 -8.98 -11.51 24.76
C ILE A 183 -10.03 -10.45 24.43
N GLU A 184 -9.89 -9.28 25.04
CA GLU A 184 -10.75 -8.12 24.81
C GLU A 184 -10.00 -7.11 23.94
N LEU A 185 -10.62 -6.74 22.83
CA LEU A 185 -10.05 -5.83 21.83
C LEU A 185 -10.72 -4.45 21.95
N PHE A 186 -9.89 -3.41 21.92
CA PHE A 186 -10.32 -2.03 22.12
C PHE A 186 -10.07 -1.22 20.85
N ALA A 187 -11.07 -0.45 20.41
CA ALA A 187 -10.90 0.52 19.34
C ALA A 187 -10.85 1.94 19.94
N PRO A 188 -9.93 2.80 19.49
CA PRO A 188 -9.98 4.21 19.84
C PRO A 188 -11.15 4.90 19.10
N ARG A 189 -11.78 5.86 19.78
CA ARG A 189 -12.69 6.82 19.15
C ARG A 189 -11.96 8.13 18.93
N TYR A 190 -12.05 8.61 17.69
CA TYR A 190 -11.52 9.89 17.27
C TYR A 190 -12.67 10.88 17.12
N THR A 191 -12.50 12.07 17.67
CA THR A 191 -13.44 13.19 17.54
C THR A 191 -12.68 14.46 17.24
N VAL A 192 -13.35 15.43 16.62
CA VAL A 192 -12.86 16.79 16.51
C VAL A 192 -13.36 17.60 17.70
N SER A 193 -12.48 18.31 18.40
CA SER A 193 -12.84 19.17 19.56
C SER A 193 -12.85 20.66 19.25
N GLU A 194 -12.15 21.07 18.20
CA GLU A 194 -12.06 22.46 17.73
C GLU A 194 -12.09 22.42 16.20
N GLY A 195 -12.84 23.32 15.54
CA GLY A 195 -13.02 23.33 14.08
C GLY A 195 -14.40 22.86 13.60
N GLN A 196 -14.68 22.96 12.29
CA GLN A 196 -15.92 22.47 11.67
C GLN A 196 -15.69 21.07 11.10
N SER A 197 -16.29 20.01 11.59
CA SER A 197 -16.33 18.78 10.79
C SER A 197 -17.49 17.89 11.21
N ASP A 198 -18.54 17.89 10.39
CA ASP A 198 -19.56 16.83 10.38
C ASP A 198 -19.08 15.60 9.59
N ALA A 199 -17.83 15.62 9.10
CA ALA A 199 -17.25 14.54 8.29
C ALA A 199 -16.96 13.30 9.14
N SER A 200 -17.11 12.13 8.51
CA SER A 200 -16.62 10.89 9.07
C SER A 200 -15.08 10.87 9.05
N LEU A 201 -14.48 10.61 10.21
CA LEU A 201 -13.04 10.49 10.35
C LEU A 201 -12.57 9.06 10.10
N SER A 202 -11.48 8.95 9.37
CA SER A 202 -10.92 7.67 8.95
C SER A 202 -9.41 7.62 9.21
N PRO A 203 -8.98 7.02 10.33
CA PRO A 203 -7.57 7.02 10.73
C PRO A 203 -6.67 6.25 9.74
N ARG A 204 -5.47 6.78 9.49
CA ARG A 204 -4.39 6.14 8.73
C ARG A 204 -3.07 6.34 9.46
N LEU A 205 -2.45 5.24 9.86
CA LEU A 205 -1.14 5.23 10.47
C LEU A 205 -0.08 5.09 9.37
N ALA A 206 0.96 5.92 9.42
CA ALA A 206 2.06 5.90 8.47
C ALA A 206 2.72 4.52 8.47
N PRO A 207 2.75 3.79 7.34
CA PRO A 207 3.38 2.48 7.27
C PRO A 207 4.92 2.61 7.30
N PRO A 208 5.66 1.53 7.64
CA PRO A 208 7.10 1.50 7.42
C PRO A 208 7.41 1.59 5.91
N LEU A 209 8.52 2.27 5.58
CA LEU A 209 8.93 2.54 4.19
C LEU A 209 9.96 1.54 3.65
N ILE A 210 10.31 0.52 4.43
CA ILE A 210 11.28 -0.51 4.02
C ILE A 210 10.79 -1.27 2.78
N GLY A 211 11.71 -1.55 1.84
CA GLY A 211 11.44 -2.38 0.68
C GLY A 211 10.42 -1.81 -0.33
N VAL A 212 9.95 -0.57 -0.19
CA VAL A 212 8.94 0.01 -1.09
C VAL A 212 9.40 0.08 -2.55
N GLY A 213 10.71 0.18 -2.79
CA GLY A 213 11.26 0.08 -4.15
C GLY A 213 11.12 -1.30 -4.77
N LEU A 214 11.29 -2.36 -3.99
CA LEU A 214 11.06 -3.74 -4.44
C LEU A 214 9.57 -3.95 -4.76
N LEU A 215 8.67 -3.41 -3.92
CA LEU A 215 7.24 -3.45 -4.19
C LEU A 215 6.84 -2.68 -5.46
N ASN A 216 7.50 -1.53 -5.69
CA ASN A 216 7.32 -0.74 -6.91
C ASN A 216 7.77 -1.48 -8.17
N ALA A 217 8.73 -2.41 -8.03
CA ALA A 217 9.33 -3.14 -9.13
C ALA A 217 8.60 -4.45 -9.46
N ILE A 218 7.48 -4.78 -8.82
CA ILE A 218 6.65 -5.94 -9.20
C ILE A 218 5.89 -5.61 -10.50
N ALA A 219 5.78 -6.56 -11.44
CA ALA A 219 5.08 -6.32 -12.71
C ALA A 219 3.59 -6.03 -12.50
N ASP A 220 2.97 -5.24 -13.38
CA ASP A 220 1.52 -5.01 -13.36
C ASP A 220 0.75 -6.30 -13.65
N ASP A 221 1.25 -7.14 -14.55
CA ASP A 221 0.62 -8.40 -14.89
C ASP A 221 0.62 -9.42 -13.74
N ASP A 222 1.62 -9.37 -12.86
CA ASP A 222 1.64 -10.24 -11.67
C ASP A 222 0.48 -9.89 -10.73
N LEU A 223 0.25 -8.60 -10.45
CA LEU A 223 -0.89 -8.20 -9.62
C LEU A 223 -2.24 -8.53 -10.27
N ARG A 224 -2.32 -8.39 -11.61
CA ARG A 224 -3.52 -8.82 -12.35
C ARG A 224 -3.75 -10.32 -12.24
N ALA A 225 -2.69 -11.11 -12.26
CA ALA A 225 -2.75 -12.57 -12.18
C ALA A 225 -3.09 -13.08 -10.76
N TYR A 226 -2.77 -12.30 -9.72
CA TYR A 226 -3.11 -12.67 -8.34
C TYR A 226 -4.56 -12.34 -7.98
N ALA A 227 -5.17 -11.38 -8.66
CA ALA A 227 -6.54 -10.99 -8.38
C ALA A 227 -7.55 -12.08 -8.71
N ASP A 228 -8.49 -12.30 -7.79
CA ASP A 228 -9.64 -13.17 -7.97
C ASP A 228 -10.91 -12.52 -7.41
N PRO A 229 -11.35 -11.37 -7.98
CA PRO A 229 -12.46 -10.58 -7.42
C PRO A 229 -13.80 -11.31 -7.40
N ASP A 230 -13.94 -12.40 -8.17
CA ASP A 230 -15.15 -13.20 -8.28
C ASP A 230 -15.08 -14.51 -7.48
N ASP A 231 -14.02 -14.70 -6.65
CA ASP A 231 -13.79 -15.92 -5.84
C ASP A 231 -13.99 -17.20 -6.68
N ARG A 232 -13.29 -17.30 -7.82
CA ARG A 232 -13.52 -18.36 -8.81
C ARG A 232 -13.07 -19.74 -8.31
N ASN A 233 -12.20 -19.77 -7.32
CA ASN A 233 -11.76 -21.01 -6.66
C ASN A 233 -12.64 -21.40 -5.45
N GLY A 234 -13.54 -20.52 -4.98
CA GLY A 234 -14.49 -20.78 -3.90
C GLY A 234 -13.82 -20.96 -2.55
N ASP A 235 -12.68 -20.31 -2.33
CA ASP A 235 -11.97 -20.33 -1.04
C ASP A 235 -12.46 -19.23 -0.08
N GLY A 236 -13.36 -18.35 -0.55
CA GLY A 236 -13.95 -17.27 0.23
C GLY A 236 -13.11 -15.98 0.23
N ILE A 237 -12.09 -15.88 -0.61
CA ILE A 237 -11.17 -14.74 -0.70
C ILE A 237 -11.32 -14.10 -2.09
N SER A 238 -11.71 -12.82 -2.13
CA SER A 238 -12.03 -12.09 -3.35
C SER A 238 -11.04 -10.97 -3.65
N GLY A 239 -9.75 -11.26 -3.50
CA GLY A 239 -8.66 -10.28 -3.63
C GLY A 239 -8.72 -9.48 -4.93
N ARG A 240 -8.73 -8.15 -4.82
CA ARG A 240 -8.86 -7.23 -5.96
C ARG A 240 -7.91 -6.03 -5.91
N TYR A 241 -7.81 -5.25 -6.98
CA TYR A 241 -7.01 -4.02 -7.01
C TYR A 241 -7.80 -2.85 -7.56
N LEU A 242 -7.41 -1.63 -7.21
CA LEU A 242 -7.91 -0.42 -7.86
C LEU A 242 -7.21 -0.19 -9.19
N LEU A 243 -7.95 0.20 -10.21
CA LEU A 243 -7.38 0.55 -11.51
C LEU A 243 -7.05 2.05 -11.54
N ILE A 244 -5.77 2.38 -11.45
CA ILE A 244 -5.25 3.75 -11.42
C ILE A 244 -4.52 4.01 -12.74
N GLN A 245 -5.10 4.82 -13.62
CA GLN A 245 -4.53 5.12 -14.95
C GLN A 245 -4.11 3.85 -15.72
N GLN A 246 -5.01 2.85 -15.78
CA GLN A 246 -4.80 1.54 -16.41
C GLN A 246 -3.79 0.59 -15.72
N ARG A 247 -3.27 0.97 -14.56
CA ARG A 247 -2.33 0.17 -13.78
C ARG A 247 -2.97 -0.27 -12.46
N PRO A 248 -2.67 -1.47 -11.96
CA PRO A 248 -3.12 -1.90 -10.64
C PRO A 248 -2.48 -1.03 -9.56
N GLY A 249 -3.31 -0.60 -8.61
CA GLY A 249 -2.92 0.14 -7.43
C GLY A 249 -2.09 -0.70 -6.46
N ARG A 250 -1.12 -0.07 -5.79
CA ARG A 250 -0.10 -0.75 -4.95
C ARG A 250 0.22 -0.04 -3.65
N PHE A 251 0.16 1.29 -3.66
CA PHE A 251 0.58 2.13 -2.54
C PHE A 251 -0.61 2.81 -1.86
N GLY A 252 -0.40 3.21 -0.61
CA GLY A 252 -1.48 3.60 0.30
C GLY A 252 -2.10 2.40 1.01
N TRP A 253 -2.99 2.68 1.96
CA TRP A 253 -3.71 1.65 2.71
C TRP A 253 -4.78 0.95 1.89
N LYS A 254 -5.27 1.59 0.81
CA LYS A 254 -6.26 1.04 -0.11
C LYS A 254 -5.77 0.85 -1.55
N GLY A 255 -4.45 0.89 -1.77
CA GLY A 255 -3.88 0.74 -3.11
C GLY A 255 -4.26 1.89 -4.05
N GLU A 256 -4.36 3.11 -3.53
CA GLU A 256 -4.86 4.27 -4.28
C GLU A 256 -3.86 4.83 -5.29
N GLN A 257 -2.60 4.36 -5.26
CA GLN A 257 -1.53 4.83 -6.14
C GLN A 257 -0.84 3.63 -6.81
N ALA A 258 -0.61 3.70 -8.12
CA ALA A 258 0.01 2.62 -8.89
C ALA A 258 1.54 2.58 -8.79
N ASP A 259 2.18 3.70 -8.45
CA ASP A 259 3.65 3.81 -8.40
C ASP A 259 4.14 4.68 -7.23
N LEU A 260 5.40 4.44 -6.86
CA LEU A 260 6.05 5.09 -5.72
C LEU A 260 6.18 6.60 -5.92
N ARG A 261 6.48 7.08 -7.13
CA ARG A 261 6.70 8.51 -7.38
C ARG A 261 5.41 9.29 -7.18
N THR A 262 4.30 8.77 -7.69
CA THR A 262 2.97 9.36 -7.51
C THR A 262 2.54 9.30 -6.04
N GLN A 263 2.83 8.20 -5.32
CA GLN A 263 2.60 8.13 -3.87
C GLN A 263 3.40 9.18 -3.09
N VAL A 264 4.68 9.39 -3.43
CA VAL A 264 5.52 10.42 -2.80
C VAL A 264 4.96 11.81 -3.07
N ALA A 265 4.55 12.09 -4.31
CA ALA A 265 3.95 13.36 -4.67
C ALA A 265 2.62 13.61 -3.95
N LYS A 266 1.78 12.57 -3.77
CA LYS A 266 0.54 12.64 -3.01
C LYS A 266 0.79 12.92 -1.53
N ALA A 267 1.78 12.26 -0.92
CA ALA A 267 2.17 12.52 0.47
C ALA A 267 2.70 13.95 0.66
N PHE A 268 3.51 14.46 -0.28
CA PHE A 268 3.93 15.86 -0.27
C PHE A 268 2.72 16.80 -0.29
N HIS A 269 1.76 16.54 -1.17
CA HIS A 269 0.58 17.38 -1.35
C HIS A 269 -0.37 17.33 -0.16
N GLU A 270 -0.77 16.14 0.29
CA GLU A 270 -1.81 15.97 1.31
C GLU A 270 -1.27 16.04 2.74
N ASP A 271 -0.02 15.63 3.01
CA ASP A 271 0.48 15.56 4.40
C ASP A 271 1.32 16.79 4.79
N ILE A 272 1.93 17.46 3.80
CA ILE A 272 2.89 18.57 3.99
C ILE A 272 2.43 19.85 3.26
N GLY A 273 1.48 19.75 2.33
CA GLY A 273 0.99 20.89 1.55
C GLY A 273 1.97 21.39 0.48
N ILE A 274 2.88 20.52 0.00
CA ILE A 274 3.90 20.82 -1.02
C ILE A 274 3.37 20.47 -2.41
N SER A 275 3.30 21.44 -3.33
CA SER A 275 2.98 21.17 -4.74
C SER A 275 4.11 20.55 -5.53
N SER A 276 3.73 19.78 -6.55
CA SER A 276 4.62 19.22 -7.54
C SER A 276 4.01 19.31 -8.94
N SER A 277 4.76 18.87 -9.96
CA SER A 277 4.23 18.68 -11.31
C SER A 277 3.12 17.63 -11.42
N VAL A 278 3.03 16.71 -10.44
CA VAL A 278 2.02 15.64 -10.40
C VAL A 278 0.75 16.11 -9.70
N PHE A 279 0.91 16.87 -8.61
CA PHE A 279 -0.17 17.47 -7.82
C PHE A 279 0.09 18.98 -7.67
N PRO A 280 -0.35 19.81 -8.63
CA PRO A 280 -0.19 21.26 -8.58
C PRO A 280 -1.14 21.89 -7.54
N LEU A 281 -0.77 23.06 -7.01
CA LEU A 281 -1.57 23.82 -6.05
C LEU A 281 -2.88 24.38 -6.62
N ASP A 282 -3.06 24.42 -7.94
CA ASP A 282 -4.34 24.82 -8.59
C ASP A 282 -5.47 23.81 -8.38
N ASN A 283 -5.17 22.68 -7.73
CA ASN A 283 -6.12 21.67 -7.30
C ASN A 283 -6.02 21.46 -5.77
N PRO A 284 -6.13 22.48 -4.90
CA PRO A 284 -5.96 22.29 -3.48
C PRO A 284 -7.29 21.78 -2.90
N PRO A 285 -7.33 20.58 -2.29
CA PRO A 285 -8.52 20.12 -1.58
C PRO A 285 -8.87 20.99 -0.36
N HIS A 286 -7.93 21.84 0.09
CA HIS A 286 -7.90 22.41 1.45
C HIS A 286 -8.03 23.95 1.50
N CYS A 287 -8.32 24.63 0.40
CA CYS A 287 -8.18 26.09 0.34
C CYS A 287 -9.37 26.85 -0.27
N GLU A 288 -10.59 26.53 0.17
CA GLU A 288 -11.72 27.47 0.03
C GLU A 288 -11.74 28.55 1.13
N MET A 289 -10.88 28.42 2.15
CA MET A 289 -10.77 29.38 3.24
C MET A 289 -10.11 30.70 2.78
N PRO A 290 -10.63 31.89 3.15
CA PRO A 290 -10.10 33.20 2.73
C PRO A 290 -8.60 33.42 3.03
N SER A 291 -8.07 32.71 4.04
CA SER A 291 -6.68 32.78 4.48
C SER A 291 -5.69 32.07 3.55
N CYS A 292 -6.17 31.24 2.61
CA CYS A 292 -5.35 30.53 1.62
C CYS A 292 -5.06 31.29 0.33
N VAL A 293 -5.81 32.37 0.05
CA VAL A 293 -5.88 33.02 -1.28
C VAL A 293 -4.60 33.78 -1.66
N THR A 294 -3.63 33.92 -0.74
CA THR A 294 -2.44 34.78 -0.92
C THR A 294 -1.15 34.05 -1.33
N ILE A 295 -1.19 32.76 -1.67
CA ILE A 295 0.03 32.03 -2.08
C ILE A 295 0.27 32.23 -3.60
N ASP A 296 1.52 32.49 -3.99
CA ASP A 296 1.90 32.66 -5.40
C ASP A 296 1.88 31.31 -6.11
N ASN A 297 0.74 30.98 -6.74
CA ASN A 297 0.49 29.70 -7.42
C ASN A 297 1.33 29.45 -8.69
N LYS A 298 2.29 30.32 -9.04
CA LYS A 298 3.04 30.21 -10.30
C LYS A 298 4.26 29.28 -10.24
N ARG A 299 4.62 28.75 -9.06
CA ARG A 299 5.78 27.87 -8.85
C ARG A 299 5.36 26.55 -8.20
N THR A 300 5.88 25.44 -8.71
CA THR A 300 5.85 24.15 -7.99
C THR A 300 6.86 24.17 -6.84
N ASP A 301 6.42 23.84 -5.63
CA ASP A 301 7.25 23.88 -4.42
C ASP A 301 8.43 22.90 -4.51
N ILE A 302 8.16 21.66 -4.93
CA ILE A 302 9.21 20.67 -5.24
C ILE A 302 9.43 20.54 -6.73
N SER A 303 10.69 20.61 -7.16
CA SER A 303 11.07 20.36 -8.55
C SER A 303 10.96 18.87 -8.91
N ASN A 304 10.87 18.55 -10.20
CA ASN A 304 10.92 17.15 -10.66
C ASN A 304 12.17 16.43 -10.17
N ALA A 305 13.34 17.08 -10.23
CA ALA A 305 14.58 16.51 -9.75
C ALA A 305 14.55 16.23 -8.23
N GLY A 306 13.93 17.12 -7.44
CA GLY A 306 13.74 16.90 -6.00
C GLY A 306 12.80 15.72 -5.71
N LEU A 307 11.67 15.65 -6.41
CA LEU A 307 10.70 14.55 -6.30
C LEU A 307 11.30 13.20 -6.72
N ASP A 308 12.08 13.19 -7.80
CA ASP A 308 12.79 12.01 -8.30
C ASP A 308 13.90 11.57 -7.32
N ALA A 309 14.60 12.52 -6.69
CA ALA A 309 15.60 12.23 -5.69
C ALA A 309 14.98 11.55 -4.45
N VAL A 310 13.85 12.03 -3.95
CA VAL A 310 13.13 11.40 -2.83
C VAL A 310 12.64 10.01 -3.20
N SER A 311 12.02 9.88 -4.38
CA SER A 311 11.55 8.57 -4.88
C SER A 311 12.70 7.59 -5.06
N GLY A 312 13.85 8.07 -5.56
CA GLY A 312 15.08 7.31 -5.71
C GLY A 312 15.65 6.86 -4.36
N TYR A 313 15.71 7.77 -3.39
CA TYR A 313 16.11 7.46 -2.01
C TYR A 313 15.25 6.35 -1.41
N LEU A 314 13.92 6.48 -1.47
CA LEU A 314 12.97 5.50 -0.93
C LEU A 314 13.04 4.15 -1.66
N SER A 315 13.28 4.16 -2.96
CA SER A 315 13.37 2.92 -3.74
C SER A 315 14.56 2.02 -3.37
N LEU A 316 15.56 2.56 -2.68
CA LEU A 316 16.78 1.85 -2.29
C LEU A 316 16.81 1.53 -0.79
N LEU A 317 15.69 1.70 -0.08
CA LEU A 317 15.59 1.30 1.31
C LEU A 317 15.58 -0.21 1.45
N THR A 318 16.51 -0.72 2.24
CA THR A 318 16.67 -2.15 2.48
C THR A 318 15.54 -2.73 3.31
N VAL A 319 15.31 -4.02 3.12
CA VAL A 319 14.48 -4.85 3.99
C VAL A 319 15.38 -5.45 5.07
N PRO A 320 15.02 -5.36 6.37
CA PRO A 320 15.75 -6.03 7.44
C PRO A 320 15.82 -7.53 7.18
N GLN A 321 16.97 -8.14 7.44
CA GLN A 321 17.10 -9.59 7.39
C GLN A 321 16.20 -10.25 8.43
N ALA A 322 15.35 -11.17 7.98
CA ALA A 322 14.51 -11.97 8.88
C ALA A 322 15.38 -12.89 9.75
N ARG A 323 14.97 -13.11 11.00
CA ARG A 323 15.67 -13.92 12.00
C ARG A 323 15.22 -15.38 11.98
N LEU A 324 15.03 -15.95 10.78
CA LEU A 324 14.46 -17.29 10.63
C LEU A 324 15.39 -18.42 11.11
N SER A 325 16.70 -18.15 11.25
CA SER A 325 17.70 -19.14 11.68
C SER A 325 17.97 -19.19 13.18
N GLU A 326 17.63 -18.15 13.94
CA GLU A 326 18.00 -18.02 15.37
C GLU A 326 17.15 -18.91 16.30
N SER A 327 15.92 -19.22 15.89
CA SER A 327 14.95 -20.09 16.60
C SER A 327 14.30 -21.09 15.64
N ALA A 328 15.11 -21.79 14.83
CA ALA A 328 14.64 -22.50 13.64
C ALA A 328 13.46 -23.47 13.88
N GLU A 329 13.40 -24.18 15.01
CA GLU A 329 12.31 -25.11 15.30
C GLU A 329 10.98 -24.39 15.59
N ASP A 330 10.98 -23.37 16.47
CA ASP A 330 9.77 -22.61 16.80
C ASP A 330 9.31 -21.73 15.63
N VAL A 331 10.25 -21.14 14.88
CA VAL A 331 9.95 -20.39 13.65
C VAL A 331 9.34 -21.31 12.59
N GLN A 332 9.88 -22.51 12.39
CA GLN A 332 9.33 -23.48 11.45
C GLN A 332 7.94 -23.98 11.89
N ARG A 333 7.75 -24.20 13.18
CA ARG A 333 6.44 -24.53 13.75
C ARG A 333 5.45 -23.38 13.53
N GLY A 334 5.86 -22.14 13.79
CA GLY A 334 5.06 -20.95 13.57
C GLY A 334 4.67 -20.74 12.11
N TRP A 335 5.59 -20.99 11.17
CA TRP A 335 5.32 -21.00 9.73
C TRP A 335 4.25 -22.05 9.35
N ASN A 336 4.35 -23.27 9.88
CA ASN A 336 3.36 -24.31 9.64
C ASN A 336 1.98 -23.90 10.21
N LEU A 337 1.96 -23.20 11.34
CA LEU A 337 0.72 -22.67 11.93
C LEU A 337 0.13 -21.53 11.12
N PHE A 338 0.96 -20.63 10.58
CA PHE A 338 0.57 -19.53 9.70
C PHE A 338 -0.09 -20.05 8.41
N THR A 339 0.50 -21.05 7.78
CA THR A 339 -0.06 -21.70 6.59
C THR A 339 -1.30 -22.53 6.91
N ARG A 340 -1.29 -23.29 8.01
CA ARG A 340 -2.45 -24.06 8.48
C ARG A 340 -3.66 -23.17 8.81
N ALA A 341 -3.42 -21.98 9.36
CA ALA A 341 -4.45 -20.98 9.58
C ALA A 341 -5.00 -20.39 8.27
N GLY A 342 -4.31 -20.53 7.14
CA GLY A 342 -4.71 -19.91 5.87
C GLY A 342 -4.22 -18.46 5.70
N CYS A 343 -3.38 -17.95 6.60
CA CYS A 343 -2.87 -16.57 6.50
C CYS A 343 -2.15 -16.30 5.16
N SER A 344 -1.48 -17.31 4.60
CA SER A 344 -0.73 -17.23 3.35
C SER A 344 -1.59 -17.02 2.10
N ALA A 345 -2.92 -17.11 2.21
CA ALA A 345 -3.82 -16.90 1.07
C ALA A 345 -3.81 -15.43 0.62
N CYS A 346 -3.84 -14.47 1.55
CA CYS A 346 -3.65 -13.03 1.26
C CYS A 346 -2.18 -12.62 1.49
N HIS A 347 -1.54 -13.12 2.55
CA HIS A 347 -0.14 -12.83 2.86
C HIS A 347 0.81 -13.72 2.04
N ARG A 348 0.72 -13.59 0.72
CA ARG A 348 1.52 -14.33 -0.25
C ARG A 348 3.02 -14.18 0.02
N VAL A 349 3.70 -15.31 0.17
CA VAL A 349 5.11 -15.33 0.59
C VAL A 349 6.02 -14.73 -0.47
N ASN A 350 5.94 -15.20 -1.71
CA ASN A 350 6.93 -14.92 -2.75
C ASN A 350 6.34 -14.03 -3.84
N LEU A 351 7.02 -12.94 -4.14
CA LEU A 351 6.82 -12.12 -5.33
C LEU A 351 8.14 -12.01 -6.10
N THR A 352 8.05 -11.67 -7.39
CA THR A 352 9.22 -11.45 -8.23
C THR A 352 9.19 -10.04 -8.79
N THR A 353 10.33 -9.34 -8.74
CA THR A 353 10.45 -8.05 -9.40
C THR A 353 10.72 -8.22 -10.89
N THR A 354 10.20 -7.32 -11.71
CA THR A 354 10.44 -7.29 -13.15
C THR A 354 11.84 -6.76 -13.48
N THR A 355 12.21 -6.78 -14.76
CA THR A 355 13.45 -6.16 -15.24
C THR A 355 13.42 -4.66 -14.93
N HIS A 356 14.46 -4.16 -14.25
CA HIS A 356 14.51 -2.78 -13.77
C HIS A 356 15.85 -2.12 -14.11
N GLN A 357 15.84 -0.80 -14.38
CA GLN A 357 17.06 -0.06 -14.75
C GLN A 357 18.14 -0.10 -13.66
N ARG A 358 17.71 -0.11 -12.40
CA ARG A 358 18.58 -0.36 -11.25
C ARG A 358 18.72 -1.86 -11.02
N ALA A 359 19.94 -2.38 -11.16
CA ALA A 359 20.26 -3.79 -10.94
C ALA A 359 19.82 -4.29 -9.54
N LEU A 360 19.94 -3.43 -8.51
CA LEU A 360 19.48 -3.71 -7.14
C LEU A 360 17.97 -3.86 -6.98
N LEU A 361 17.16 -3.70 -8.04
CA LEU A 361 15.71 -3.89 -8.04
C LEU A 361 15.25 -4.88 -9.10
N SER A 362 16.14 -5.30 -10.00
CA SER A 362 15.79 -6.11 -11.17
C SER A 362 15.76 -7.60 -10.80
N GLU A 363 14.71 -8.30 -11.24
CA GLU A 363 14.66 -9.78 -11.29
C GLU A 363 14.96 -10.47 -9.96
N GLN A 364 14.47 -9.91 -8.86
CA GLN A 364 14.63 -10.48 -7.52
C GLN A 364 13.42 -11.27 -7.09
N ILE A 365 13.68 -12.41 -6.45
CA ILE A 365 12.69 -13.07 -5.61
C ILE A 365 12.69 -12.35 -4.27
N ILE A 366 11.52 -11.87 -3.86
CA ILE A 366 11.33 -11.11 -2.64
C ILE A 366 10.24 -11.77 -1.78
N HIS A 367 10.32 -11.53 -0.47
CA HIS A 367 9.43 -12.17 0.51
C HIS A 367 8.62 -11.16 1.35
N PRO A 368 7.67 -10.41 0.76
CA PRO A 368 6.93 -9.39 1.46
C PRO A 368 5.78 -9.91 2.32
N PHE A 369 5.31 -11.16 2.12
CA PHE A 369 4.10 -11.69 2.77
C PHE A 369 2.88 -10.81 2.49
N SER A 370 2.65 -10.54 1.21
CA SER A 370 1.57 -9.69 0.74
C SER A 370 1.38 -9.95 -0.74
N ASP A 371 0.13 -10.00 -1.17
CA ASP A 371 -0.27 -9.96 -2.59
C ASP A 371 -0.50 -8.54 -3.11
N LEU A 372 -0.43 -7.53 -2.23
CA LEU A 372 -0.75 -6.12 -2.50
C LEU A 372 -2.18 -5.86 -2.98
N LEU A 373 -3.10 -6.81 -2.76
CA LEU A 373 -4.50 -6.69 -3.13
C LEU A 373 -5.35 -6.18 -1.96
N LEU A 374 -6.53 -5.66 -2.29
CA LEU A 374 -7.60 -5.29 -1.38
C LEU A 374 -8.39 -6.54 -0.98
N HIS A 375 -8.65 -6.65 0.32
CA HIS A 375 -9.46 -7.71 0.93
C HIS A 375 -10.44 -7.12 1.94
N ASP A 376 -11.64 -7.70 2.03
CA ASP A 376 -12.62 -7.37 3.06
C ASP A 376 -12.15 -7.90 4.42
N MET A 377 -11.80 -6.98 5.32
CA MET A 377 -11.28 -7.26 6.68
C MET A 377 -12.39 -7.26 7.75
N GLY A 378 -13.65 -7.21 7.34
CA GLY A 378 -14.82 -7.27 8.21
C GLY A 378 -15.27 -5.92 8.79
N GLN A 379 -16.48 -5.92 9.35
CA GLN A 379 -17.14 -4.72 9.88
C GLN A 379 -16.36 -4.03 10.99
N HIS A 380 -15.62 -4.79 11.79
CA HIS A 380 -14.84 -4.26 12.91
C HIS A 380 -13.63 -3.43 12.48
N LEU A 381 -13.13 -3.64 11.26
CA LEU A 381 -12.08 -2.84 10.63
C LEU A 381 -12.63 -1.98 9.49
N ALA A 382 -13.95 -1.84 9.39
CA ALA A 382 -14.55 -0.97 8.39
C ALA A 382 -14.21 0.50 8.65
N ASP A 383 -14.01 1.20 7.55
CA ASP A 383 -13.93 2.64 7.44
C ASP A 383 -15.31 3.30 7.59
N SER A 384 -15.39 4.61 7.29
CA SER A 384 -16.65 5.33 7.11
C SER A 384 -17.61 4.59 6.17
N ALA A 385 -18.90 4.60 6.51
CA ALA A 385 -19.96 4.04 5.68
C ALA A 385 -20.09 4.73 4.30
N ASP A 386 -19.56 5.95 4.16
CA ASP A 386 -19.55 6.70 2.89
C ASP A 386 -18.41 6.24 1.95
N ASP A 387 -17.49 5.40 2.43
CA ASP A 387 -16.41 4.85 1.61
C ASP A 387 -16.89 3.59 0.84
N PRO A 388 -16.84 3.57 -0.50
CA PRO A 388 -17.19 2.37 -1.28
C PRO A 388 -16.27 1.17 -1.00
N LEU A 389 -15.09 1.40 -0.42
CA LEU A 389 -14.11 0.41 0.00
C LEU A 389 -14.07 0.30 1.53
N ALA A 390 -15.16 0.62 2.24
CA ALA A 390 -15.14 0.76 3.70
C ALA A 390 -14.46 -0.43 4.41
N ARG A 391 -14.82 -1.65 4.03
CA ARG A 391 -14.29 -2.87 4.64
C ARG A 391 -12.97 -3.34 4.04
N GLU A 392 -12.51 -2.72 2.96
CA GLU A 392 -11.40 -3.21 2.19
C GLU A 392 -10.09 -2.51 2.48
N TRP A 393 -9.07 -3.33 2.67
CA TRP A 393 -7.71 -2.88 2.96
C TRP A 393 -6.73 -3.66 2.14
N ARG A 394 -5.66 -2.97 1.72
CA ARG A 394 -4.57 -3.61 1.02
C ARG A 394 -3.80 -4.50 1.99
N THR A 395 -3.49 -5.73 1.60
CA THR A 395 -2.64 -6.63 2.39
C THR A 395 -1.29 -5.95 2.67
N ALA A 396 -1.01 -5.63 3.93
CA ALA A 396 0.25 -5.01 4.31
C ALA A 396 1.42 -6.01 4.20
N PRO A 397 2.59 -5.61 3.68
CA PRO A 397 3.79 -6.45 3.74
C PRO A 397 4.18 -6.74 5.19
N LEU A 398 4.45 -7.99 5.52
CA LEU A 398 4.82 -8.42 6.88
C LEU A 398 6.34 -8.48 7.11
N TRP A 399 7.16 -8.23 6.09
CA TRP A 399 8.61 -8.16 6.29
C TRP A 399 9.00 -7.03 7.27
N GLY A 400 9.99 -7.28 8.13
CA GLY A 400 10.43 -6.34 9.15
C GLY A 400 9.40 -6.07 10.25
N LEU A 401 8.37 -6.92 10.44
CA LEU A 401 7.43 -6.81 11.55
C LEU A 401 8.14 -6.78 12.90
N GLY A 402 9.10 -7.68 13.12
CA GLY A 402 9.83 -7.77 14.38
C GLY A 402 10.73 -6.58 14.67
N SER A 403 11.13 -5.83 13.64
CA SER A 403 12.06 -4.69 13.75
C SER A 403 11.34 -3.35 13.88
N ASN A 404 10.05 -3.27 13.51
CA ASN A 404 9.28 -2.02 13.49
C ASN A 404 8.29 -1.87 14.64
N GLY A 405 8.01 -2.95 15.39
CA GLY A 405 7.11 -2.92 16.55
C GLY A 405 5.67 -2.51 16.21
N GLY A 406 4.81 -2.54 17.24
CA GLY A 406 3.46 -1.99 17.16
C GLY A 406 3.44 -0.45 17.30
N PRO A 407 2.27 0.18 17.17
CA PRO A 407 0.97 -0.48 16.99
C PRO A 407 0.71 -0.95 15.55
N TYR A 408 -0.27 -1.83 15.36
CA TYR A 408 -0.58 -2.50 14.09
C TYR A 408 -1.94 -2.10 13.53
N LEU A 409 -2.22 -2.55 12.30
CA LEU A 409 -3.39 -2.20 11.48
C LEU A 409 -3.36 -0.75 10.96
N HIS A 410 -4.34 -0.41 10.13
CA HIS A 410 -4.39 0.86 9.42
C HIS A 410 -4.53 2.06 10.34
N ASP A 411 -4.99 1.88 11.57
CA ASP A 411 -5.24 2.95 12.54
C ASP A 411 -4.44 2.81 13.84
N GLY A 412 -3.63 1.77 13.96
CA GLY A 412 -2.83 1.52 15.15
C GLY A 412 -3.64 1.07 16.38
N ARG A 413 -4.84 0.52 16.23
CA ARG A 413 -5.64 0.05 17.39
C ARG A 413 -5.06 -1.17 18.10
N ALA A 414 -4.29 -2.00 17.38
CA ALA A 414 -3.72 -3.24 17.91
C ALA A 414 -2.32 -2.99 18.49
N ASN A 415 -2.13 -3.27 19.78
CA ASN A 415 -0.84 -3.08 20.45
C ASN A 415 0.08 -4.30 20.32
N THR A 416 -0.49 -5.47 20.07
CA THR A 416 0.26 -6.73 19.92
C THR A 416 -0.04 -7.40 18.58
N LEU A 417 0.87 -8.26 18.13
CA LEU A 417 0.65 -9.09 16.93
C LEU A 417 -0.57 -9.99 17.10
N LEU A 418 -0.80 -10.52 18.31
CA LEU A 418 -1.98 -11.33 18.59
C LEU A 418 -3.27 -10.52 18.47
N GLU A 419 -3.32 -9.31 19.04
CA GLU A 419 -4.47 -8.41 18.85
C GLU A 419 -4.68 -8.12 17.36
N ALA A 420 -3.61 -7.85 16.61
CA ALA A 420 -3.70 -7.57 15.17
C ALA A 420 -4.33 -8.74 14.42
N VAL A 421 -3.89 -9.98 14.67
CA VAL A 421 -4.48 -11.20 14.10
C VAL A 421 -5.96 -11.30 14.49
N LEU A 422 -6.30 -11.11 15.76
CA LEU A 422 -7.65 -11.28 16.29
C LEU A 422 -8.66 -10.21 15.83
N TRP A 423 -8.17 -9.05 15.40
CA TRP A 423 -8.96 -7.99 14.77
C TRP A 423 -9.39 -8.31 13.33
N HIS A 424 -8.71 -9.24 12.66
CA HIS A 424 -9.13 -9.65 11.33
C HIS A 424 -10.55 -10.25 11.38
N GLY A 425 -11.24 -10.16 10.25
CA GLY A 425 -12.57 -10.70 10.00
C GLY A 425 -12.83 -10.68 8.49
N GLY A 426 -14.09 -10.70 8.07
CA GLY A 426 -14.42 -10.74 6.65
C GLY A 426 -13.84 -11.99 5.98
N GLU A 427 -13.05 -11.82 4.93
CA GLU A 427 -12.38 -12.92 4.22
C GLU A 427 -11.41 -13.69 5.13
N ALA A 428 -10.82 -13.01 6.12
CA ALA A 428 -9.89 -13.62 7.05
C ALA A 428 -10.57 -14.30 8.26
N GLU A 429 -11.91 -14.32 8.35
CA GLU A 429 -12.62 -14.87 9.51
C GLU A 429 -12.30 -16.37 9.71
N ALA A 430 -12.25 -17.16 8.64
CA ALA A 430 -11.88 -18.58 8.73
C ALA A 430 -10.48 -18.78 9.33
N ALA A 431 -9.52 -17.91 8.97
CA ALA A 431 -8.17 -17.94 9.52
C ALA A 431 -8.14 -17.57 11.01
N VAL A 432 -8.92 -16.57 11.41
CA VAL A 432 -9.08 -16.20 12.83
C VAL A 432 -9.68 -17.37 13.61
N GLN A 433 -10.73 -18.01 13.12
CA GLN A 433 -11.33 -19.18 13.78
C GLN A 433 -10.32 -20.32 13.96
N GLN A 434 -9.46 -20.57 12.97
CA GLN A 434 -8.40 -21.56 13.10
C GLN A 434 -7.35 -21.17 14.14
N VAL A 435 -6.99 -19.89 14.25
CA VAL A 435 -6.09 -19.39 15.31
C VAL A 435 -6.73 -19.52 16.69
N LEU A 436 -8.04 -19.33 16.82
CA LEU A 436 -8.76 -19.49 18.10
C LEU A 436 -8.73 -20.93 18.64
N THR A 437 -8.43 -21.93 17.80
CA THR A 437 -8.24 -23.31 18.28
C THR A 437 -6.81 -23.60 18.76
N PHE A 438 -5.86 -22.68 18.55
CA PHE A 438 -4.46 -22.91 18.90
C PHE A 438 -4.28 -22.85 20.42
N ASN A 439 -3.56 -23.81 20.98
CA ASN A 439 -3.15 -23.77 22.39
C ASN A 439 -2.05 -22.73 22.65
N SER A 440 -1.69 -22.50 23.92
CA SER A 440 -0.68 -21.51 24.30
C SER A 440 0.67 -21.66 23.59
N GLY A 441 1.16 -22.89 23.41
CA GLY A 441 2.42 -23.15 22.72
C GLY A 441 2.34 -22.90 21.20
N GLU A 442 1.21 -23.21 20.59
CA GLU A 442 0.97 -22.90 19.17
C GLU A 442 0.85 -21.39 18.95
N ARG A 443 0.13 -20.67 19.82
CA ARG A 443 0.08 -19.20 19.77
C ARG A 443 1.47 -18.59 19.90
N ALA A 444 2.27 -19.06 20.85
CA ALA A 444 3.65 -18.58 21.03
C ALA A 444 4.49 -18.82 19.77
N ALA A 445 4.44 -20.02 19.17
CA ALA A 445 5.19 -20.34 17.96
C ALA A 445 4.75 -19.48 16.75
N LEU A 446 3.44 -19.26 16.56
CA LEU A 446 2.94 -18.36 15.51
C LEU A 446 3.49 -16.94 15.68
N LEU A 447 3.45 -16.41 16.91
CA LEU A 447 3.95 -15.07 17.21
C LEU A 447 5.46 -14.97 17.06
N GLU A 448 6.22 -16.01 17.40
CA GLU A 448 7.67 -16.08 17.20
C GLU A 448 8.01 -16.03 15.70
N PHE A 449 7.29 -16.77 14.85
CA PHE A 449 7.45 -16.68 13.41
C PHE A 449 7.17 -15.26 12.89
N LEU A 450 6.04 -14.65 13.27
CA LEU A 450 5.69 -13.29 12.85
C LEU A 450 6.70 -12.24 13.34
N ALA A 451 7.25 -12.42 14.54
CA ALA A 451 8.30 -11.56 15.08
C ALA A 451 9.64 -11.80 14.37
N ALA A 452 9.89 -12.99 13.82
CA ALA A 452 11.11 -13.28 13.08
C ALA A 452 11.13 -12.66 11.67
N LEU A 453 9.98 -12.30 11.10
CA LEU A 453 9.85 -11.53 9.87
C LEU A 453 10.39 -10.09 10.04
#